data_AF-A0A834NJ08-F1
#
_entry.id   AF-A0A834NJ08-F1
#
_cell.length_a   1.000
_cell.length_b   1.000
_cell.length_c   1.000
_cell.angle_alpha   90.00
_cell.angle_beta   90.00
_cell.angle_gamma   90.00
#
_symmetry.space_group_name_H-M   'P 1'
#
loop_
_entity.id
_entity.type
_entity.pdbx_description
1 polymer ?
#
loop_
_entity_poly.entity_id
_entity_poly.type
_entity_poly.pdbx_seq_one_letter_code
_entity_poly.pdbx_strand_id
1 'polypeptide(L)'
;MVEFDISQFAMTRKLLSMSGLLPYLKPSQRFTRVFIMSTTLIIACSIQVLNFLWTQLRIATSVLHIAYLLTTITMSIIYHYILFNKKLILRYLAQIVNDWNNIRQTKQFDVLLDYAFLYRKCVFIFIVSYNMYVSLMFLSSLNPLLLDLTVPLNESRQRILIIPMNWYTGQERHFLKILILELVISLILGLCVISGFSLYILILQHICAMFHIIGCLLDNILDAKEKKLKAIDNEVIYKRIIHVIKIHKRTIQSVSIIQHTSLDPSISSY
;
A
#
# COMPACT_ATOMS: atom_id res chain seq x y z
N MET A 1 15.42 -19.94 -7.34
CA MET A 1 15.08 -18.51 -7.49
C MET A 1 13.55 -18.44 -7.49
N VAL A 2 12.92 -17.82 -6.49
CA VAL A 2 11.44 -17.83 -6.37
C VAL A 2 10.89 -16.78 -7.34
N GLU A 3 10.43 -17.22 -8.50
CA GLU A 3 9.83 -16.33 -9.49
C GLU A 3 8.43 -15.95 -9.02
N PHE A 4 8.24 -14.67 -8.69
CA PHE A 4 6.95 -14.11 -8.27
C PHE A 4 6.05 -13.93 -9.51
N ASP A 5 5.78 -15.02 -10.23
CA ASP A 5 5.01 -15.04 -11.49
C ASP A 5 3.63 -15.68 -11.33
N ILE A 6 2.94 -15.23 -10.28
CA ILE A 6 1.54 -15.53 -10.09
C ILE A 6 0.75 -14.37 -10.70
N SER A 7 -0.04 -14.66 -11.73
CA SER A 7 -0.86 -13.66 -12.45
C SER A 7 -1.72 -12.82 -11.50
N GLN A 8 -2.17 -13.44 -10.41
CA GLN A 8 -2.97 -12.80 -9.36
C GLN A 8 -2.24 -11.65 -8.64
N PHE A 9 -0.91 -11.65 -8.61
CA PHE A 9 -0.09 -10.63 -7.93
C PHE A 9 0.65 -9.69 -8.89
N ALA A 10 0.35 -9.75 -10.19
CA ALA A 10 0.98 -8.92 -11.21
C ALA A 10 0.80 -7.42 -10.93
N MET A 11 -0.33 -7.03 -10.34
CA MET A 11 -0.64 -5.65 -9.97
C MET A 11 0.30 -5.09 -8.90
N THR A 12 0.42 -5.75 -7.74
CA THR A 12 1.39 -5.37 -6.70
C THR A 12 2.81 -5.39 -7.24
N ARG A 13 3.18 -6.37 -8.07
CA ARG A 13 4.50 -6.42 -8.71
C ARG A 13 4.77 -5.17 -9.55
N LYS A 14 3.79 -4.71 -10.33
CA LYS A 14 3.91 -3.49 -11.15
C LYS A 14 4.02 -2.24 -10.28
N LEU A 15 3.20 -2.11 -9.23
CA LEU A 15 3.22 -0.98 -8.31
C LEU A 15 4.56 -0.88 -7.57
N LEU A 16 5.02 -1.98 -6.97
CA LEU A 16 6.32 -2.06 -6.29
C LEU A 16 7.47 -1.80 -7.25
N SER A 17 7.36 -2.24 -8.50
CA SER A 17 8.35 -1.95 -9.54
C SER A 17 8.45 -0.44 -9.76
N MET A 18 7.33 0.22 -10.03
CA MET A 18 7.27 1.65 -10.30
C MET A 18 7.80 2.49 -9.14
N SER A 19 7.52 2.10 -7.89
CA SER A 19 8.02 2.79 -6.68
C SER A 19 9.46 2.44 -6.29
N GLY A 20 10.13 1.53 -7.03
CA GLY A 20 11.49 1.08 -6.72
C GLY A 20 11.60 0.13 -5.52
N LEU A 21 10.46 -0.25 -4.94
CA LEU A 21 10.37 -1.18 -3.81
C LEU A 21 10.55 -2.64 -4.23
N LEU A 22 10.37 -2.96 -5.52
CA LEU A 22 10.51 -4.34 -5.99
C LEU A 22 11.97 -4.82 -5.84
N PRO A 23 12.21 -5.93 -5.12
CA PRO A 23 13.56 -6.35 -4.77
C PRO A 23 14.38 -6.88 -5.95
N TYR A 24 13.73 -7.39 -7.00
CA TYR A 24 14.37 -8.00 -8.17
C TYR A 24 14.62 -7.03 -9.33
N LEU A 25 14.43 -5.73 -9.14
CA LEU A 25 14.74 -4.74 -10.17
C LEU A 25 16.25 -4.68 -10.46
N LYS A 26 16.63 -4.33 -11.69
CA LYS A 26 18.04 -4.06 -12.03
C LYS A 26 18.60 -2.97 -11.08
N PRO A 27 19.82 -3.12 -10.54
CA PRO A 27 20.35 -2.23 -9.50
C PRO A 27 20.30 -0.74 -9.87
N SER A 28 20.66 -0.39 -11.11
CA SER A 28 20.62 1.00 -11.61
C SER A 28 19.21 1.56 -11.64
N GLN A 29 18.25 0.82 -12.20
CA GLN A 29 16.84 1.23 -12.26
C GLN A 29 16.22 1.37 -10.86
N ARG A 30 16.59 0.47 -9.94
CA ARG A 30 16.13 0.53 -8.55
C ARG A 30 16.64 1.78 -7.87
N PHE A 31 17.94 2.03 -7.98
CA PHE A 31 18.59 3.18 -7.37
C PHE A 31 17.94 4.49 -7.83
N THR A 32 17.74 4.67 -9.14
CA THR A 32 17.09 5.86 -9.69
C THR A 32 15.68 6.05 -9.16
N ARG A 33 14.86 4.99 -9.13
CA ARG A 33 13.46 5.09 -8.64
C ARG A 33 13.38 5.40 -7.14
N VAL A 34 14.23 4.76 -6.34
CA VAL A 34 14.31 5.02 -4.90
C VAL A 34 14.79 6.45 -4.64
N PHE A 35 15.81 6.90 -5.36
CA PHE A 35 16.31 8.27 -5.25
C PHE A 35 15.22 9.30 -5.56
N ILE A 36 14.48 9.13 -6.66
CA ILE A 36 13.36 10.02 -7.03
C ILE A 36 12.27 10.02 -5.94
N MET A 37 11.89 8.85 -5.44
CA MET A 37 10.84 8.74 -4.42
C MET A 37 11.25 9.38 -3.09
N SER A 38 12.43 9.04 -2.58
CA SER A 38 12.95 9.60 -1.32
C SER A 38 13.16 11.10 -1.40
N THR A 39 13.72 11.61 -2.50
CA THR A 39 13.89 13.07 -2.69
C THR A 39 12.56 13.79 -2.78
N THR A 40 11.58 13.24 -3.50
CA THR A 40 10.23 13.84 -3.57
C THR A 40 9.55 13.90 -2.20
N LEU A 41 9.67 12.84 -1.39
CA LEU A 41 9.13 12.80 -0.03
C LEU A 41 9.78 13.85 0.89
N ILE A 42 11.11 13.99 0.81
CA ILE A 42 11.84 15.01 1.59
C ILE A 42 11.41 16.42 1.18
N ILE A 43 11.36 16.70 -0.13
CA ILE A 43 10.93 18.01 -0.65
C ILE A 43 9.50 18.31 -0.21
N ALA A 44 8.58 17.35 -0.31
CA ALA A 44 7.19 17.51 0.14
C ALA A 44 7.12 17.84 1.63
N CYS A 45 7.86 17.12 2.49
CA CYS A 45 7.95 17.42 3.91
C CYS A 45 8.49 18.84 4.17
N SER A 46 9.57 19.22 3.49
CA SER A 46 10.18 20.57 3.64
C SER A 46 9.19 21.67 3.24
N ILE A 47 8.45 21.50 2.15
CA ILE A 47 7.42 22.45 1.71
C ILE A 47 6.32 22.59 2.78
N GLN A 48 5.84 21.48 3.35
CA GLN A 48 4.79 21.54 4.37
C GLN A 48 5.26 22.21 5.67
N VAL A 49 6.51 21.96 6.09
CA VAL A 49 7.11 22.64 7.26
C VAL A 49 7.23 24.14 7.01
N LEU A 50 7.73 24.54 5.83
CA LEU A 50 7.81 25.96 5.46
C LEU A 50 6.42 26.58 5.49
N ASN A 51 5.44 25.99 4.82
CA ASN A 51 4.07 26.52 4.76
C ASN A 51 3.48 26.73 6.15
N PHE A 52 3.66 25.75 7.05
CA PHE A 52 3.23 25.87 8.45
C PHE A 52 3.86 27.09 9.14
N LEU A 53 5.16 27.32 8.97
CA LEU A 53 5.88 28.47 9.55
C LEU A 53 5.45 29.82 8.97
N TRP A 54 5.09 29.85 7.68
CA TRP A 54 4.69 31.08 6.96
C TRP A 54 3.20 31.41 7.10
N THR A 55 2.34 30.46 7.47
CA THR A 55 0.93 30.75 7.75
C THR A 55 0.82 31.68 8.96
N GLN A 56 0.30 32.90 8.76
CA GLN A 56 -0.23 33.69 9.87
C GLN A 56 -1.28 32.84 10.60
N LEU A 57 -1.33 32.91 11.95
CA LEU A 57 -2.05 32.06 12.93
C LEU A 57 -3.59 31.95 12.73
N ARG A 58 -4.05 31.63 11.52
CA ARG A 58 -5.44 31.28 11.22
C ARG A 58 -5.63 29.79 11.46
N ILE A 59 -6.43 29.46 12.46
CA ILE A 59 -6.62 28.10 12.99
C ILE A 59 -6.95 27.10 11.88
N ALA A 60 -7.91 27.41 11.00
CA ALA A 60 -8.37 26.49 9.96
C ALA A 60 -7.27 26.11 8.95
N THR A 61 -6.46 27.08 8.50
CA THR A 61 -5.35 26.82 7.57
C THR A 61 -4.20 26.09 8.26
N SER A 62 -3.92 26.38 9.53
CA SER A 62 -2.88 25.69 10.29
C SER A 62 -3.22 24.22 10.51
N VAL A 63 -4.48 23.88 10.82
CA VAL A 63 -4.95 22.50 10.97
C VAL A 63 -4.74 21.70 9.68
N LEU A 64 -5.04 22.30 8.52
CA LEU A 64 -4.86 21.64 7.23
C LEU A 64 -3.38 21.34 6.93
N HIS A 65 -2.48 22.30 7.17
CA HIS A 65 -1.03 22.10 6.98
C HIS A 65 -0.48 21.03 7.93
N ILE A 66 -0.93 20.99 9.18
CA ILE A 66 -0.55 19.94 10.14
C ILE A 66 -1.03 18.57 9.63
N ALA A 67 -2.27 18.46 9.14
CA ALA A 67 -2.80 17.21 8.61
C ALA A 67 -1.98 16.72 7.39
N TYR A 68 -1.63 17.62 6.47
CA TYR A 68 -0.77 17.30 5.33
C TYR A 68 0.63 16.88 5.78
N LEU A 69 1.24 17.61 6.73
CA LEU A 69 2.56 17.29 7.27
C LEU A 69 2.58 15.89 7.90
N LEU A 70 1.62 15.59 8.77
CA LEU A 70 1.49 14.28 9.41
C LEU A 70 1.32 13.16 8.38
N THR A 71 0.52 13.41 7.34
CA THR A 71 0.34 12.45 6.23
C THR A 71 1.65 12.23 5.47
N THR A 72 2.39 13.29 5.12
CA THR A 72 3.68 13.16 4.42
C THR A 72 4.75 12.46 5.25
N ILE A 73 4.77 12.69 6.57
CA ILE A 73 5.69 12.03 7.51
C ILE A 73 5.36 10.54 7.60
N THR A 74 4.08 10.19 7.79
CA THR A 74 3.67 8.77 7.86
C THR A 74 3.99 8.03 6.56
N MET A 75 3.75 8.63 5.40
CA MET A 75 4.14 8.01 4.12
C MET A 75 5.66 7.85 3.99
N SER A 76 6.43 8.83 4.45
CA SER A 76 7.89 8.75 4.46
C SER A 76 8.39 7.63 5.35
N ILE A 77 7.83 7.48 6.56
CA ILE A 77 8.18 6.41 7.49
C ILE A 77 7.88 5.05 6.87
N ILE A 78 6.67 4.85 6.33
CA ILE A 78 6.26 3.59 5.72
C ILE A 78 7.18 3.23 4.55
N TYR A 79 7.45 4.17 3.65
CA TYR A 79 8.29 3.93 2.48
C TYR A 79 9.71 3.50 2.86
N HIS A 80 10.34 4.25 3.76
CA HIS A 80 11.71 3.94 4.19
C HIS A 80 11.75 2.67 5.04
N TYR A 81 10.73 2.41 5.86
CA TYR A 81 10.60 1.15 6.59
C TYR A 81 10.61 -0.05 5.63
N ILE A 82 9.82 0.00 4.55
CA ILE A 82 9.77 -1.05 3.53
C ILE A 82 11.14 -1.19 2.83
N LEU A 83 11.84 -0.08 2.57
CA LEU A 83 13.19 -0.12 1.98
C LEU A 83 14.23 -0.76 2.90
N PHE A 84 14.28 -0.37 4.17
CA PHE A 84 15.21 -0.91 5.16
C PHE A 84 14.93 -2.40 5.43
N ASN A 85 13.65 -2.77 5.53
CA ASN A 85 13.20 -4.14 5.81
C ASN A 85 13.02 -5.01 4.56
N LYS A 86 13.75 -4.74 3.48
CA LYS A 86 13.65 -5.48 2.21
C LYS A 86 13.78 -7.01 2.37
N LYS A 87 14.63 -7.47 3.28
CA LYS A 87 14.83 -8.91 3.56
C LYS A 87 13.57 -9.54 4.16
N LEU A 88 12.90 -8.81 5.06
CA LEU A 88 11.66 -9.26 5.67
C LEU A 88 10.54 -9.38 4.62
N ILE A 89 10.36 -8.34 3.80
CA ILE A 89 9.35 -8.35 2.73
C ILE A 89 9.61 -9.47 1.72
N LEU A 90 10.88 -9.70 1.35
CA LEU A 90 11.26 -10.81 0.49
C LEU A 90 10.88 -12.18 1.08
N ARG A 91 11.10 -12.38 2.39
CA ARG A 91 10.68 -13.61 3.08
C ARG A 91 9.17 -13.82 2.97
N TYR A 92 8.37 -12.78 3.16
CA TYR A 92 6.91 -12.86 3.01
C TYR A 92 6.48 -13.19 1.58
N LEU A 93 7.00 -12.47 0.59
CA LEU A 93 6.65 -12.73 -0.81
C LEU A 93 7.06 -14.15 -1.23
N ALA A 94 8.21 -14.63 -0.78
CA ALA A 94 8.65 -16.00 -1.02
C ALA A 94 7.74 -17.03 -0.35
N GLN A 95 7.30 -16.77 0.89
CA GLN A 95 6.35 -17.62 1.59
C GLN A 95 5.01 -17.69 0.85
N ILE A 96 4.47 -16.54 0.42
CA ILE A 96 3.22 -16.49 -0.36
C ILE A 96 3.31 -17.35 -1.62
N VAL A 97 4.41 -17.23 -2.37
CA VAL A 97 4.61 -18.03 -3.60
C VAL A 97 4.75 -19.51 -3.29
N ASN A 98 5.54 -19.87 -2.27
CA ASN A 98 5.71 -21.26 -1.86
C ASN A 98 4.36 -21.90 -1.46
N ASP A 99 3.59 -21.17 -0.68
CA ASP A 99 2.27 -21.58 -0.23
C ASP A 99 1.29 -21.75 -1.37
N TRP A 100 1.27 -20.78 -2.29
CA TRP A 100 0.48 -20.85 -3.51
C TRP A 100 0.78 -22.12 -4.29
N ASN A 101 2.05 -22.44 -4.51
CA ASN A 101 2.46 -23.63 -5.25
C ASN A 101 2.09 -24.92 -4.53
N ASN A 102 2.21 -24.97 -3.20
CA ASN A 102 1.86 -26.15 -2.42
C ASN A 102 0.34 -26.42 -2.38
N ILE A 103 -0.47 -25.37 -2.34
CA ILE A 103 -1.94 -25.47 -2.27
C ILE A 103 -2.58 -25.59 -3.66
N ARG A 104 -1.85 -25.24 -4.73
CA ARG A 104 -2.38 -25.19 -6.11
C ARG A 104 -3.10 -26.46 -6.58
N GLN A 105 -2.65 -27.63 -6.11
CA GLN A 105 -3.22 -28.93 -6.51
C GLN A 105 -4.18 -29.50 -5.47
N THR A 106 -4.49 -28.76 -4.40
CA THR A 106 -5.36 -29.22 -3.32
C THR A 106 -6.77 -28.66 -3.46
N LYS A 107 -7.74 -29.29 -2.79
CA LYS A 107 -9.14 -28.82 -2.75
C LYS A 107 -9.31 -27.44 -2.13
N GLN A 108 -8.30 -26.96 -1.39
CA GLN A 108 -8.32 -25.67 -0.71
C GLN A 108 -7.84 -24.52 -1.62
N PHE A 109 -7.53 -24.79 -2.88
CA PHE A 109 -7.07 -23.76 -3.82
C PHE A 109 -8.14 -22.69 -4.09
N ASP A 110 -9.42 -23.06 -4.10
CA ASP A 110 -10.53 -22.12 -4.31
C ASP A 110 -10.57 -21.02 -3.25
N VAL A 111 -10.29 -21.37 -1.98
CA VAL A 111 -10.14 -20.40 -0.90
C VAL A 111 -9.04 -19.39 -1.23
N LEU A 112 -7.89 -19.86 -1.70
CA LEU A 112 -6.77 -18.98 -2.03
C LEU A 112 -7.12 -18.03 -3.20
N LEU A 113 -7.91 -18.50 -4.18
CA LEU A 113 -8.43 -17.69 -5.28
C LEU A 113 -9.42 -16.62 -4.79
N ASP A 114 -10.32 -16.95 -3.88
CA ASP A 114 -11.31 -16.03 -3.31
C ASP A 114 -10.63 -14.86 -2.58
N TYR A 115 -9.65 -15.17 -1.73
CA TYR A 115 -8.87 -14.15 -1.03
C TYR A 115 -7.98 -13.33 -1.98
N ALA A 116 -7.42 -13.93 -3.03
CA ALA A 116 -6.71 -13.19 -4.06
C ALA A 116 -7.64 -12.25 -4.86
N PHE A 117 -8.88 -12.65 -5.10
CA PHE A 117 -9.89 -11.79 -5.71
C PHE A 117 -10.27 -10.62 -4.79
N LEU A 118 -10.46 -10.87 -3.50
CA LEU A 118 -10.74 -9.82 -2.51
C LEU A 118 -9.59 -8.82 -2.43
N TYR A 119 -8.34 -9.29 -2.36
CA TYR A 119 -7.15 -8.45 -2.42
C TYR A 119 -7.15 -7.53 -3.65
N ARG A 120 -7.38 -8.09 -4.86
CA ARG A 120 -7.38 -7.30 -6.10
C ARG A 120 -8.48 -6.25 -6.10
N LYS A 121 -9.68 -6.60 -5.61
CA LYS A 121 -10.79 -5.65 -5.44
C LYS A 121 -10.41 -4.51 -4.48
N CYS A 122 -9.87 -4.82 -3.31
CA CYS A 122 -9.45 -3.80 -2.34
C CYS A 122 -8.41 -2.85 -2.92
N VAL A 123 -7.37 -3.37 -3.59
CA VAL A 123 -6.34 -2.53 -4.21
C VAL A 123 -6.91 -1.70 -5.36
N PHE A 124 -7.77 -2.28 -6.21
CA PHE A 124 -8.41 -1.56 -7.30
C PHE A 124 -9.28 -0.41 -6.80
N ILE A 125 -10.14 -0.66 -5.81
CA ILE A 125 -10.98 0.37 -5.18
C ILE A 125 -10.11 1.49 -4.61
N PHE A 126 -9.02 1.15 -3.93
CA PHE A 126 -8.09 2.14 -3.37
C PHE A 126 -7.40 3.00 -4.43
N ILE A 127 -7.00 2.41 -5.57
CA ILE A 127 -6.44 3.18 -6.68
C ILE A 127 -7.48 4.12 -7.27
N VAL A 128 -8.69 3.64 -7.53
CA VAL A 128 -9.76 4.46 -8.12
C VAL A 128 -10.13 5.60 -7.18
N SER A 129 -10.31 5.33 -5.89
CA SER A 129 -10.67 6.37 -4.92
C SER A 129 -9.59 7.43 -4.77
N TYR A 130 -8.31 7.03 -4.72
CA TYR A 130 -7.20 7.96 -4.66
C TYR A 130 -7.12 8.86 -5.91
N ASN A 131 -7.21 8.28 -7.09
CA ASN A 131 -7.15 9.04 -8.34
C ASN A 131 -8.37 9.95 -8.52
N MET A 132 -9.56 9.50 -8.10
CA MET A 132 -10.77 10.32 -8.09
C MET A 132 -10.60 11.53 -7.17
N TYR A 133 -10.08 11.33 -5.95
CA TYR A 133 -9.79 12.42 -5.02
C TYR A 133 -8.83 13.45 -5.61
N VAL A 134 -7.68 13.01 -6.16
CA VAL A 134 -6.70 13.90 -6.79
C VAL A 134 -7.32 14.66 -7.98
N SER A 135 -8.11 13.98 -8.80
CA SER A 135 -8.77 14.59 -9.97
C SER A 135 -9.79 15.65 -9.56
N LEU A 136 -10.60 15.38 -8.52
CA LEU A 136 -11.57 16.34 -7.99
C LEU A 136 -10.89 17.58 -7.43
N MET A 137 -9.78 17.42 -6.70
CA MET A 137 -8.99 18.55 -6.18
C MET A 137 -8.35 19.37 -7.31
N PHE A 138 -7.85 18.70 -8.35
CA PHE A 138 -7.28 19.41 -9.50
C PHE A 138 -8.35 20.19 -10.28
N LEU A 139 -9.53 19.59 -10.50
CA LEU A 139 -10.65 20.24 -11.19
C LEU A 139 -11.22 21.42 -10.37
N SER A 140 -11.31 21.30 -9.05
CA SER A 140 -11.77 22.41 -8.20
C SER A 140 -10.83 23.62 -8.27
N SER A 141 -9.51 23.39 -8.34
CA SER A 141 -8.50 24.43 -8.57
C SER A 141 -8.56 25.08 -9.96
N LEU A 142 -9.09 24.38 -10.98
CA LEU A 142 -9.29 24.93 -12.33
C LEU A 142 -10.59 25.72 -12.49
N ASN A 143 -11.56 25.54 -11.60
CA ASN A 143 -12.87 26.18 -11.70
C ASN A 143 -12.82 27.72 -11.84
N PRO A 144 -11.95 28.46 -11.13
CA PRO A 144 -11.83 29.92 -11.31
C PRO A 144 -11.44 30.33 -12.73
N LEU A 145 -10.56 29.56 -13.40
CA LEU A 145 -10.13 29.82 -14.79
C LEU A 145 -11.27 29.59 -15.79
N LEU A 146 -12.04 28.52 -15.61
CA LEU A 146 -13.19 28.24 -16.47
C LEU A 146 -14.25 29.32 -16.32
N LEU A 147 -14.54 29.71 -15.09
CA LEU A 147 -15.49 30.77 -14.80
C LEU A 147 -15.01 32.11 -15.38
N ASP A 148 -13.71 32.40 -15.42
CA ASP A 148 -13.19 33.65 -16.00
C ASP A 148 -13.41 33.73 -17.51
N LEU A 149 -13.49 32.57 -18.20
CA LEU A 149 -13.84 32.48 -19.62
C LEU A 149 -15.34 32.58 -19.87
N THR A 150 -16.17 31.93 -19.03
CA THR A 150 -17.62 31.82 -19.27
C THR A 150 -18.42 32.97 -18.69
N VAL A 151 -17.99 33.52 -17.55
CA VAL A 151 -18.65 34.62 -16.83
C VAL A 151 -17.55 35.53 -16.26
N PRO A 152 -16.95 36.40 -17.09
CA PRO A 152 -15.88 37.30 -16.66
C PRO A 152 -16.42 38.32 -15.64
N LEU A 153 -15.65 38.55 -14.58
CA LEU A 153 -15.88 39.60 -13.60
C LEU A 153 -14.90 40.76 -13.85
N ASN A 154 -15.27 41.98 -13.46
CA ASN A 154 -14.35 43.13 -13.50
C ASN A 154 -13.20 43.00 -12.48
N GLU A 155 -13.32 42.10 -11.51
CA GLU A 155 -12.29 41.77 -10.51
C GLU A 155 -11.74 40.37 -10.75
N SER A 156 -10.46 40.14 -10.40
CA SER A 156 -9.86 38.81 -10.51
C SER A 156 -10.42 37.84 -9.46
N ARG A 157 -10.81 36.63 -9.89
CA ARG A 157 -11.24 35.58 -8.95
C ARG A 157 -10.06 35.05 -8.14
N GLN A 158 -10.28 34.80 -6.84
CA GLN A 158 -9.27 34.17 -5.99
C GLN A 158 -8.95 32.76 -6.51
N ARG A 159 -7.68 32.51 -6.84
CA ARG A 159 -7.20 31.20 -7.29
C ARG A 159 -6.82 30.33 -6.10
N ILE A 160 -7.36 29.11 -6.04
CA ILE A 160 -7.14 28.17 -4.94
C ILE A 160 -6.24 27.03 -5.45
N LEU A 161 -5.05 26.88 -4.86
CA LEU A 161 -4.16 25.74 -5.11
C LEU A 161 -4.63 24.48 -4.34
N ILE A 162 -4.17 23.30 -4.77
CA ILE A 162 -4.51 22.02 -4.12
C ILE A 162 -3.90 21.99 -2.71
N ILE A 163 -2.66 22.49 -2.60
CA ILE A 163 -2.01 22.76 -1.32
C ILE A 163 -1.98 24.29 -1.18
N PRO A 164 -2.63 24.88 -0.16
CA PRO A 164 -2.68 26.32 0.01
C PRO A 164 -1.28 26.85 0.39
N MET A 165 -0.45 27.07 -0.62
CA MET A 165 0.93 27.47 -0.46
C MET A 165 1.06 28.98 -0.65
N ASN A 166 1.68 29.65 0.33
CA ASN A 166 1.99 31.08 0.27
C ASN A 166 3.25 31.30 -0.57
N TRP A 167 3.18 31.13 -1.89
CA TRP A 167 4.28 31.57 -2.76
C TRP A 167 4.30 33.10 -2.77
N TYR A 168 5.50 33.68 -2.64
CA TYR A 168 5.74 35.13 -2.72
C TYR A 168 5.05 35.79 -3.93
N THR A 169 4.78 37.09 -3.77
CA THR A 169 4.21 38.04 -4.75
C THR A 169 4.45 37.67 -6.22
N GLY A 170 3.46 37.03 -6.87
CA GLY A 170 3.54 36.58 -8.26
C GLY A 170 2.75 35.32 -8.64
N GLN A 171 2.08 34.68 -7.67
CA GLN A 171 1.35 33.41 -7.80
C GLN A 171 0.37 33.36 -9.00
N GLU A 172 -0.26 34.47 -9.37
CA GLU A 172 -1.19 34.50 -10.51
C GLU A 172 -0.50 34.34 -11.87
N ARG A 173 0.75 34.78 -12.04
CA ARG A 173 1.46 34.66 -13.33
C ARG A 173 1.94 33.24 -13.63
N HIS A 174 2.06 32.38 -12.60
CA HIS A 174 2.57 31.02 -12.73
C HIS A 174 1.62 29.94 -12.22
N PHE A 175 0.37 30.31 -11.93
CA PHE A 175 -0.63 29.42 -11.34
C PHE A 175 -0.73 28.04 -12.01
N LEU A 176 -0.89 27.98 -13.34
CA LEU A 176 -1.00 26.71 -14.07
C LEU A 176 0.26 25.83 -13.93
N LYS A 177 1.45 26.44 -13.93
CA LYS A 177 2.72 25.70 -13.77
C LYS A 177 2.82 25.09 -12.37
N ILE A 178 2.44 25.85 -11.34
CA ILE A 178 2.43 25.39 -9.96
C ILE A 178 1.40 24.27 -9.78
N LEU A 179 0.20 24.44 -10.32
CA LEU A 179 -0.87 23.43 -10.25
C LEU A 179 -0.47 22.10 -10.92
N ILE A 180 0.20 22.14 -12.08
CA ILE A 180 0.74 20.94 -12.74
C ILE A 180 1.82 20.28 -11.89
N LEU A 181 2.72 21.07 -11.29
CA LEU A 181 3.76 20.53 -10.40
C LEU A 181 3.15 19.85 -9.17
N GLU A 182 2.14 20.45 -8.55
CA GLU A 182 1.39 19.86 -7.44
C GLU A 182 0.74 18.53 -7.85
N LEU A 183 0.10 18.47 -9.02
CA LEU A 183 -0.47 17.24 -9.55
C LEU A 183 0.59 16.14 -9.71
N VAL A 184 1.75 16.46 -10.29
CA VAL A 184 2.85 15.49 -10.48
C VAL A 184 3.36 14.97 -9.13
N ILE A 185 3.56 15.86 -8.16
CA ILE A 185 3.99 15.49 -6.80
C ILE A 185 2.93 14.59 -6.15
N SER A 186 1.64 14.95 -6.23
CA SER A 186 0.54 14.13 -5.71
C SER A 186 0.53 12.74 -6.34
N LEU A 187 0.71 12.62 -7.66
CA LEU A 187 0.76 11.32 -8.33
C LEU A 187 1.95 10.45 -7.86
N ILE A 188 3.12 11.07 -7.63
CA ILE A 188 4.31 10.38 -7.11
C ILE A 188 4.07 9.88 -5.67
N LEU A 189 3.54 10.76 -4.80
CA LEU A 189 3.17 10.40 -3.43
C LEU A 189 2.10 9.29 -3.42
N GLY A 190 1.11 9.41 -4.29
CA GLY A 190 0.07 8.41 -4.49
C GLY A 190 0.62 7.04 -4.85
N LEU A 191 1.57 6.98 -5.79
CA LEU A 191 2.24 5.73 -6.14
C LEU A 191 2.93 5.08 -4.94
N CYS A 192 3.55 5.86 -4.06
CA CYS A 192 4.14 5.37 -2.82
C CYS A 192 3.08 4.76 -1.89
N VAL A 193 2.00 5.49 -1.62
CA VAL A 193 0.90 5.03 -0.75
C VAL A 193 0.25 3.76 -1.29
N ILE A 194 -0.11 3.77 -2.57
CA ILE A 194 -0.75 2.65 -3.25
C ILE A 194 0.16 1.42 -3.24
N SER A 195 1.48 1.60 -3.44
CA SER A 195 2.44 0.49 -3.39
C SER A 195 2.49 -0.15 -2.00
N GLY A 196 2.63 0.67 -0.95
CA GLY A 196 2.64 0.20 0.44
C GLY A 196 1.33 -0.48 0.83
N PHE A 197 0.19 0.14 0.53
CA PHE A 197 -1.14 -0.42 0.78
C PHE A 197 -1.34 -1.75 0.06
N SER A 198 -0.94 -1.84 -1.22
CA SER A 198 -1.07 -3.08 -2.00
C SER A 198 -0.26 -4.23 -1.42
N LEU A 199 0.94 -3.95 -0.88
CA LEU A 199 1.78 -4.95 -0.23
C LEU A 199 1.16 -5.39 1.10
N TYR A 200 0.65 -4.44 1.89
CA TYR A 200 -0.01 -4.72 3.16
C TYR A 200 -1.25 -5.61 2.97
N ILE A 201 -2.18 -5.23 2.09
CA ILE A 201 -3.39 -6.01 1.83
C ILE A 201 -3.06 -7.38 1.24
N LEU A 202 -2.05 -7.49 0.37
CA LEU A 202 -1.60 -8.79 -0.15
C LEU A 202 -1.21 -9.74 0.98
N ILE A 203 -0.36 -9.28 1.91
CA ILE A 203 0.11 -10.10 3.03
C ILE A 203 -1.05 -10.43 3.97
N LEU A 204 -1.90 -9.44 4.28
CA LEU A 204 -3.05 -9.60 5.16
C LEU A 204 -4.03 -10.65 4.62
N GLN A 205 -4.42 -10.52 3.35
CA GLN A 205 -5.36 -11.45 2.72
C GLN A 205 -4.77 -12.85 2.60
N HIS A 206 -3.45 -12.99 2.36
CA HIS A 206 -2.79 -14.30 2.39
C HIS A 206 -2.85 -14.95 3.77
N ILE A 207 -2.64 -14.18 4.84
CA ILE A 207 -2.74 -14.68 6.21
C ILE A 207 -4.16 -15.11 6.54
N CYS A 208 -5.16 -14.31 6.16
CA CYS A 208 -6.57 -14.66 6.34
C CYS A 208 -6.92 -15.94 5.57
N ALA A 209 -6.47 -16.08 4.32
CA ALA A 209 -6.63 -17.29 3.53
C ALA A 209 -6.02 -18.51 4.23
N MET A 210 -4.81 -18.36 4.78
CA MET A 210 -4.14 -19.42 5.53
C MET A 210 -4.92 -19.88 6.75
N PHE A 211 -5.50 -18.96 7.54
CA PHE A 211 -6.35 -19.33 8.66
C PHE A 211 -7.63 -20.04 8.22
N HIS A 212 -8.25 -19.58 7.13
CA HIS A 212 -9.41 -20.25 6.56
C HIS A 212 -9.08 -21.68 6.13
N ILE A 213 -7.96 -21.87 5.43
CA ILE A 213 -7.47 -23.19 5.00
C ILE A 213 -7.19 -24.10 6.20
N ILE A 214 -6.58 -23.57 7.28
CA ILE A 214 -6.40 -24.31 8.53
C ILE A 214 -7.74 -24.81 9.08
N GLY A 215 -8.77 -23.96 9.09
CA GLY A 215 -10.13 -24.34 9.49
C GLY A 215 -10.66 -25.49 8.65
N CYS A 216 -10.62 -25.36 7.32
CA CYS A 216 -11.05 -26.44 6.42
C CYS A 216 -10.29 -27.75 6.64
N LEU A 217 -8.98 -27.69 6.93
CA LEU A 217 -8.18 -28.88 7.19
C LEU A 217 -8.58 -29.56 8.51
N LEU A 218 -8.92 -28.77 9.55
CA LEU A 218 -9.42 -29.30 10.82
C LEU A 218 -10.79 -29.94 10.66
N ASP A 219 -11.71 -29.29 9.96
CA ASP A 219 -13.06 -29.84 9.70
C ASP A 219 -12.96 -31.19 8.96
N ASN A 220 -12.09 -31.28 7.95
CA ASN A 220 -11.83 -32.54 7.24
C ASN A 220 -11.28 -33.66 8.14
N ILE A 221 -10.50 -33.32 9.18
CA ILE A 221 -9.99 -34.30 10.15
C ILE A 221 -11.11 -34.75 11.09
N LEU A 222 -11.95 -33.82 11.57
CA LEU A 222 -13.07 -34.10 12.45
C LEU A 222 -14.12 -34.98 11.76
N ASP A 223 -14.52 -34.62 10.53
CA ASP A 223 -15.42 -35.38 9.68
C ASP A 223 -14.96 -36.83 9.46
N ALA A 224 -13.66 -37.01 9.19
CA ALA A 224 -13.07 -38.31 8.99
C ALA A 224 -13.14 -39.19 10.26
N LYS A 225 -13.02 -38.57 11.44
CA LYS A 225 -13.11 -39.24 12.75
C LYS A 225 -14.56 -39.57 13.11
N GLU A 226 -15.50 -38.65 12.91
CA GLU A 226 -16.92 -38.82 13.25
C GLU A 226 -17.62 -39.85 12.37
N LYS A 227 -17.33 -39.85 11.06
CA LYS A 227 -17.90 -40.82 10.12
C LYS A 227 -17.41 -42.26 10.36
N LYS A 228 -16.60 -42.50 11.41
CA LYS A 228 -15.93 -43.78 11.72
C LYS A 228 -15.51 -44.46 10.42
N LEU A 229 -14.84 -43.75 9.52
CA LEU A 229 -14.24 -44.40 8.36
C LEU A 229 -13.22 -45.37 8.92
N LYS A 230 -13.63 -46.64 9.13
CA LYS A 230 -12.89 -47.72 9.80
C LYS A 230 -11.57 -48.07 9.10
N ALA A 231 -11.19 -47.32 8.06
CA ALA A 231 -10.06 -47.56 7.17
C ALA A 231 -9.03 -46.42 7.15
N ILE A 232 -9.24 -45.29 7.86
CA ILE A 232 -8.21 -44.25 7.93
C ILE A 232 -7.29 -44.57 9.11
N ASP A 233 -6.05 -44.89 8.78
CA ASP A 233 -4.99 -45.16 9.74
C ASP A 233 -4.80 -43.96 10.70
N ASN A 234 -4.70 -44.25 12.00
CA ASN A 234 -4.39 -43.28 13.04
C ASN A 234 -3.09 -42.53 12.72
N GLU A 235 -2.13 -43.18 12.04
CA GLU A 235 -0.89 -42.55 11.60
C GLU A 235 -1.14 -41.43 10.57
N VAL A 236 -2.11 -41.62 9.66
CA VAL A 236 -2.51 -40.62 8.66
C VAL A 236 -3.18 -39.42 9.33
N ILE A 237 -4.05 -39.65 10.31
CA ILE A 237 -4.68 -38.58 11.09
C ILE A 237 -3.63 -37.79 11.86
N TYR A 238 -2.70 -38.48 12.53
CA TYR A 238 -1.60 -37.86 13.26
C TYR A 238 -0.72 -36.98 12.36
N LYS A 239 -0.34 -37.47 11.17
CA LYS A 239 0.40 -36.70 10.16
C LYS A 239 -0.35 -35.44 9.70
N ARG A 240 -1.67 -35.53 9.50
CA ARG A 240 -2.51 -34.37 9.14
C ARG A 240 -2.56 -33.32 10.26
N ILE A 241 -2.69 -33.75 11.52
CA ILE A 241 -2.68 -32.83 12.68
C ILE A 241 -1.33 -32.11 12.78
N ILE A 242 -0.20 -32.83 12.66
CA ILE A 242 1.14 -32.21 12.65
C ILE A 242 1.25 -31.18 11.53
N HIS A 243 0.76 -31.51 10.33
CA HIS A 243 0.77 -30.59 9.20
C HIS A 243 -0.02 -29.31 9.50
N VAL A 244 -1.22 -29.43 10.06
CA VAL A 244 -2.05 -28.28 10.46
C VAL A 244 -1.34 -27.43 11.52
N ILE A 245 -0.79 -28.05 12.56
CA ILE A 245 -0.05 -27.34 13.63
C ILE A 245 1.14 -26.56 13.03
N LYS A 246 1.86 -27.17 12.09
CA LYS A 246 3.00 -26.53 11.43
C LYS A 246 2.58 -25.30 10.62
N ILE A 247 1.49 -25.40 9.84
CA ILE A 247 0.96 -24.25 9.09
C ILE A 247 0.48 -23.18 10.07
N HIS A 248 -0.30 -23.55 11.08
CA HIS A 248 -0.85 -22.64 12.07
C HIS A 248 0.23 -21.85 12.82
N LYS A 249 1.28 -22.54 13.31
CA LYS A 249 2.42 -21.90 13.98
C LYS A 249 3.11 -20.89 13.06
N ARG A 250 3.32 -21.24 11.78
CA ARG A 250 3.96 -20.34 10.81
C ARG A 250 3.07 -19.15 10.45
N THR A 251 1.76 -19.34 10.35
CA THR A 251 0.80 -18.25 10.11
C THR A 251 0.73 -17.30 11.29
N ILE A 252 0.75 -17.80 12.54
CA ILE A 252 0.83 -16.95 13.75
C ILE A 252 2.12 -16.14 13.77
N GLN A 253 3.27 -16.75 13.44
CA GLN A 253 4.53 -16.01 13.34
C GLN A 253 4.47 -14.90 12.27
N SER A 254 3.73 -15.14 11.19
CA SER A 254 3.51 -14.12 10.15
C SER A 254 2.68 -12.95 10.69
N VAL A 255 1.68 -13.22 11.53
CA VAL A 255 0.83 -12.20 12.20
C VAL A 255 1.60 -11.40 13.23
N SER A 256 2.35 -12.05 14.13
CA SER A 256 3.05 -11.35 15.21
C SER A 256 4.01 -10.31 14.67
N ILE A 257 4.76 -10.65 13.63
CA ILE A 257 5.68 -9.72 12.97
C ILE A 257 4.92 -8.54 12.32
N ILE A 258 3.76 -8.76 11.71
CA ILE A 258 2.94 -7.67 11.16
C ILE A 258 2.41 -6.78 12.27
N GLN A 259 1.93 -7.37 13.37
CA GLN A 259 1.45 -6.62 14.54
C GLN A 259 2.55 -5.76 15.13
N HIS A 260 3.75 -6.31 15.33
CA HIS A 260 4.92 -5.55 15.77
C HIS A 260 5.32 -4.47 14.75
N THR A 261 5.21 -4.75 13.46
CA THR A 261 5.48 -3.75 12.40
C THR A 261 4.44 -2.62 12.37
N SER A 262 3.17 -2.93 12.66
CA SER A 262 2.07 -1.97 12.63
C SER A 262 1.89 -1.18 13.93
N LEU A 263 2.36 -1.72 15.06
CA LEU A 263 2.24 -1.11 16.38
C LEU A 263 3.57 -0.51 16.88
N ASP A 264 4.72 -0.95 16.35
CA ASP A 264 6.03 -0.48 16.80
C ASP A 264 7.12 -0.56 15.69
N PRO A 265 7.31 0.52 14.89
CA PRO A 265 8.32 0.53 13.82
C PRO A 265 9.78 0.42 14.30
N SER A 266 10.03 0.43 15.62
CA SER A 266 11.36 0.44 16.24
C SER A 266 12.01 -0.94 16.41
N ILE A 267 11.27 -2.05 16.27
CA ILE A 267 11.75 -3.38 16.71
C ILE A 267 12.30 -4.27 15.57
N SER A 268 12.27 -3.83 14.31
CA SER A 268 12.65 -4.68 13.16
C SER A 268 14.17 -4.98 12.98
N SER A 269 15.02 -4.67 13.97
CA SER A 269 16.49 -4.78 13.86
C SER A 269 17.13 -5.95 14.62
N TYR A 270 16.44 -7.08 14.77
CA TYR A 270 17.02 -8.33 15.30
C TYR A 270 16.68 -9.52 14.40
#